data_AF-A0A3Y9JC25-F1
#
_entry.id   AF-A0A3Y9JC25-F1
#
_cell.length_a   1.000
_cell.length_b   1.000
_cell.length_c   1.000
_cell.angle_alpha   90.00
_cell.angle_beta   90.00
_cell.angle_gamma   90.00
#
_symmetry.space_group_name_H-M   'P 1'
#
loop_
_entity.id
_entity.type
_entity.pdbx_description
1 polymer ?
#
loop_
_entity_poly.entity_id
_entity_poly.type
_entity_poly.pdbx_seq_one_letter_code
_entity_poly.pdbx_strand_id
1 'polypeptide(L)'
;MKILYINLNSKKDIQTQLPFKGSLLTQYIRQYKISKCEKEVLILISEGLSVYEISERKHRSYKTIWTHKYNSYKKIGIKNDVDFINLLHRL
;
A
#
# COMPACT_ATOMS: atom_id res chain seq x y z
N MET A 1 5.11 16.09 26.40
CA MET A 1 5.70 15.21 25.36
C MET A 1 5.54 13.75 25.77
N LYS A 2 4.48 13.10 25.28
CA LYS A 2 4.24 11.65 25.36
C LYS A 2 3.45 11.27 24.12
N ILE A 3 4.07 10.57 23.17
CA ILE A 3 3.35 9.95 22.06
C ILE A 3 3.04 8.53 22.56
N LEU A 4 1.79 8.32 22.95
CA LEU A 4 1.29 7.04 23.44
C LEU A 4 1.12 6.09 22.26
N TYR A 5 1.75 4.93 22.36
CA TYR A 5 1.44 3.73 21.59
C TYR A 5 -0.04 3.39 21.78
N ILE A 6 -0.83 3.40 20.71
CA ILE A 6 -2.24 2.97 20.77
C ILE A 6 -2.33 1.54 20.24
N ASN A 7 -2.15 0.62 21.20
CA ASN A 7 -3.01 -0.51 21.50
C ASN A 7 -3.73 -1.24 20.34
N LEU A 8 -3.28 -2.48 20.10
CA LEU A 8 -3.98 -3.51 19.34
C LEU A 8 -5.13 -4.10 20.16
N ASN A 9 -6.39 -3.83 19.82
CA ASN A 9 -7.42 -4.87 19.98
C ASN A 9 -8.72 -4.69 19.18
N SER A 10 -9.25 -5.85 18.80
CA SER A 10 -10.60 -6.16 18.35
C SER A 10 -10.96 -5.97 16.87
N LYS A 11 -10.89 -7.11 16.17
CA LYS A 11 -11.52 -7.44 14.89
C LYS A 11 -12.95 -6.88 14.80
N LYS A 12 -13.16 -5.81 14.03
CA LYS A 12 -14.23 -5.69 13.01
C LYS A 12 -14.33 -4.30 12.35
N ASP A 13 -13.70 -3.25 12.88
CA ASP A 13 -13.93 -1.88 12.37
C ASP A 13 -12.63 -1.10 12.10
N ILE A 14 -11.66 -1.70 11.40
CA ILE A 14 -10.44 -1.02 10.94
C ILE A 14 -10.23 -1.27 9.44
N GLN A 15 -11.26 -0.97 8.63
CA GLN A 15 -11.15 -0.93 7.17
C GLN A 15 -11.30 0.49 6.61
N THR A 16 -11.31 1.52 7.45
CA THR A 16 -11.74 2.87 7.03
C THR A 16 -10.96 4.01 7.69
N GLN A 17 -9.63 3.89 7.79
CA GLN A 17 -8.80 5.06 8.10
C GLN A 17 -7.69 5.28 7.08
N LEU A 18 -8.07 5.29 5.80
CA LEU A 18 -7.48 6.20 4.82
C LEU A 18 -8.60 6.68 3.89
N PRO A 19 -8.73 7.99 3.61
CA PRO A 19 -9.82 8.53 2.80
C PRO A 19 -9.58 8.28 1.30
N PHE A 20 -9.29 7.04 0.91
CA PHE A 20 -9.13 6.69 -0.50
C PHE A 20 -10.47 6.29 -1.10
N LYS A 21 -10.94 7.14 -2.02
CA LYS A 21 -12.09 6.90 -2.89
C LYS A 21 -11.86 5.59 -3.65
N GLY A 22 -12.35 4.47 -3.10
CA GLY A 22 -12.03 3.11 -3.57
C GLY A 22 -12.30 2.85 -5.05
N SER A 23 -13.08 3.71 -5.73
CA SER A 23 -13.33 3.64 -7.17
C SER A 23 -12.13 4.07 -8.03
N LEU A 24 -11.34 5.06 -7.61
CA LEU A 24 -10.26 5.61 -8.43
C LEU A 24 -9.01 4.73 -8.43
N LEU A 25 -8.62 4.19 -7.27
CA LEU A 25 -7.52 3.22 -7.20
C LEU A 25 -7.86 1.97 -8.01
N THR A 26 -9.12 1.52 -7.96
CA THR A 26 -9.62 0.39 -8.77
C THR A 26 -9.57 0.69 -10.27
N GLN A 27 -9.84 1.93 -10.69
CA GLN A 27 -9.68 2.36 -12.07
C GLN A 27 -8.21 2.34 -12.52
N TYR A 28 -7.30 2.86 -11.69
CA TYR A 28 -5.86 2.80 -11.96
C TYR A 28 -5.34 1.36 -12.06
N ILE A 29 -5.79 0.48 -11.17
CA ILE A 29 -5.45 -0.95 -11.21
C ILE A 29 -5.83 -1.59 -12.54
N ARG A 30 -7.02 -1.25 -13.06
CA ARG A 30 -7.50 -1.75 -14.36
C ARG A 30 -6.71 -1.13 -15.51
N GLN A 31 -6.48 0.17 -15.50
CA GLN A 31 -5.75 0.90 -16.54
C GLN A 31 -4.31 0.41 -16.70
N TYR A 32 -3.60 0.21 -15.59
CA TYR A 32 -2.19 -0.16 -15.58
C TYR A 32 -1.94 -1.67 -15.46
N LYS A 33 -2.99 -2.49 -15.56
CA LYS A 33 -2.92 -3.96 -15.45
C LYS A 33 -2.14 -4.41 -14.20
N ILE A 34 -2.46 -3.80 -13.07
CA ILE A 34 -1.89 -4.14 -11.77
C ILE A 34 -2.47 -5.49 -11.34
N SER A 35 -1.60 -6.44 -11.06
CA SER A 35 -1.96 -7.77 -10.57
C SER A 35 -2.51 -7.72 -9.15
N LYS A 36 -3.13 -8.82 -8.70
CA LYS A 36 -3.68 -8.92 -7.35
C LYS A 36 -2.61 -8.71 -6.26
N CYS A 37 -1.43 -9.30 -6.43
CA CYS A 37 -0.33 -9.18 -5.46
C CYS A 37 0.24 -7.76 -5.44
N GLU A 38 0.43 -7.16 -6.61
CA GLU A 38 0.87 -5.76 -6.73
C GLU A 38 -0.11 -4.79 -6.07
N LYS A 39 -1.41 -4.94 -6.35
CA LYS A 39 -2.48 -4.17 -5.71
C LYS A 39 -2.39 -4.26 -4.18
N GLU A 40 -2.24 -5.47 -3.66
CA GLU A 40 -2.23 -5.70 -2.23
C GLU A 40 -1.01 -5.03 -1.56
N VAL A 41 0.16 -5.10 -2.20
CA VAL A 41 1.35 -4.40 -1.71
C VAL A 41 1.16 -2.88 -1.75
N LEU A 42 0.55 -2.32 -2.81
CA LEU A 42 0.26 -0.88 -2.88
C LEU A 42 -0.71 -0.40 -1.78
N ILE A 43 -1.73 -1.19 -1.46
CA ILE A 43 -2.67 -0.87 -0.38
C ILE A 43 -1.93 -0.82 0.96
N LEU A 44 -1.11 -1.81 1.27
CA LEU A 44 -0.35 -1.84 2.52
C LEU A 44 0.68 -0.69 2.60
N ILE A 45 1.30 -0.31 1.48
CA ILE A 45 2.17 0.86 1.43
C ILE A 45 1.36 2.15 1.66
N SER A 46 0.14 2.25 1.13
CA SER A 46 -0.72 3.41 1.38
C SER A 46 -1.10 3.54 2.86
N GLU A 47 -1.23 2.40 3.56
CA GLU A 47 -1.41 2.28 5.02
C GLU A 47 -0.14 2.63 5.83
N GLY A 48 0.96 2.96 5.16
CA GLY A 48 2.22 3.36 5.79
C GLY A 48 3.15 2.19 6.14
N LEU A 49 2.87 0.97 5.69
CA LEU A 49 3.75 -0.17 5.94
C LEU A 49 4.96 -0.16 5.00
N SER A 50 6.12 -0.43 5.57
CA SER A 50 7.35 -0.69 4.83
C SER A 50 7.33 -2.06 4.13
N VAL A 51 8.18 -2.22 3.12
CA VAL A 51 8.37 -3.51 2.41
C VAL A 51 8.74 -4.64 3.38
N TYR A 52 9.49 -4.32 4.44
CA TYR A 52 9.89 -5.27 5.46
C TYR A 52 8.69 -5.73 6.31
N GLU A 53 7.90 -4.79 6.83
CA GLU A 53 6.69 -5.11 7.60
C GLU A 53 5.67 -5.90 6.77
N ILE A 54 5.54 -5.57 5.49
CA ILE A 54 4.69 -6.33 4.55
C ILE A 54 5.24 -7.74 4.35
N SER A 55 6.56 -7.92 4.25
CA SER A 55 7.17 -9.24 4.09
C SER A 55 6.91 -10.16 5.29
N GLU A 56 7.03 -9.61 6.49
CA GLU A 56 6.71 -10.32 7.73
C GLU A 56 5.22 -10.67 7.80
N ARG A 57 4.35 -9.68 7.55
CA ARG A 57 2.88 -9.85 7.58
C ARG A 57 2.38 -10.86 6.55
N LYS A 58 3.06 -10.98 5.40
CA LYS A 58 2.68 -11.87 4.30
C LYS A 58 3.39 -13.22 4.31
N HIS A 59 4.35 -13.44 5.22
CA HIS A 59 5.22 -14.62 5.21
C HIS A 59 5.83 -14.86 3.82
N ARG A 60 6.38 -13.79 3.24
CA ARG A 60 7.06 -13.80 1.93
C ARG A 60 8.41 -13.13 2.08
N SER A 61 9.35 -13.48 1.21
CA SER A 61 10.66 -12.84 1.26
C SER A 61 10.55 -11.34 0.97
N TYR A 62 11.42 -10.55 1.60
CA TYR A 62 11.57 -9.13 1.33
C TYR A 62 11.69 -8.85 -0.17
N LYS A 63 12.49 -9.65 -0.88
CA LYS A 63 12.73 -9.50 -2.33
C LYS A 63 11.46 -9.71 -3.16
N THR A 64 10.58 -10.63 -2.75
CA THR A 64 9.29 -10.84 -3.42
C THR A 64 8.38 -9.63 -3.27
N ILE A 65 8.24 -9.10 -2.05
CA ILE A 65 7.42 -7.91 -1.81
C ILE A 65 8.01 -6.70 -2.53
N TRP A 66 9.33 -6.53 -2.47
CA TRP A 66 10.02 -5.47 -3.19
C TRP A 66 9.77 -5.55 -4.70
N THR A 67 9.80 -6.75 -5.28
CA THR A 67 9.53 -6.96 -6.71
C THR A 67 8.09 -6.57 -7.07
N HIS A 68 7.11 -6.92 -6.23
CA HIS A 68 5.73 -6.48 -6.43
C HIS A 68 5.62 -4.94 -6.36
N LYS A 69 6.21 -4.30 -5.36
CA LYS A 69 6.27 -2.83 -5.27
C LYS A 69 6.90 -2.21 -6.52
N TYR A 70 8.09 -2.67 -6.89
CA TYR A 70 8.85 -2.17 -8.04
C TYR A 70 8.06 -2.29 -9.34
N ASN A 71 7.47 -3.46 -9.62
CA ASN A 71 6.68 -3.66 -10.82
C ASN A 71 5.41 -2.80 -10.83
N SER A 72 4.78 -2.60 -9.67
CA SER A 72 3.64 -1.70 -9.52
C SER A 72 4.03 -0.26 -9.87
N TYR A 73 5.13 0.23 -9.30
CA TYR A 73 5.62 1.58 -9.54
C TYR A 73 6.03 1.79 -10.99
N LYS A 74 6.72 0.81 -11.59
CA LYS A 74 7.06 0.82 -13.01
C LYS A 74 5.82 0.90 -13.90
N LYS A 75 4.75 0.17 -13.56
CA LYS A 75 3.49 0.20 -14.32
C LYS A 75 2.78 1.55 -14.22
N ILE A 76 2.77 2.17 -13.04
CA ILE A 76 2.09 3.47 -12.81
C ILE A 76 2.98 4.66 -13.23
N GLY A 77 4.29 4.45 -13.46
CA GLY A 77 5.24 5.48 -13.85
C GLY A 77 5.79 6.29 -12.68
N ILE A 78 5.85 5.68 -11.49
CA ILE A 78 6.27 6.30 -10.23
C ILE A 78 7.69 5.85 -9.89
N LYS A 79 8.50 6.73 -9.29
CA LYS A 79 9.92 6.42 -8.99
C LYS A 79 10.15 6.02 -7.54
N ASN A 80 9.43 6.61 -6.60
CA ASN A 80 9.64 6.41 -5.17
C ASN A 80 8.34 6.52 -4.36
N ASP A 81 8.44 6.23 -3.07
CA ASP A 81 7.28 6.18 -2.17
C ASP A 81 6.66 7.56 -1.99
N VAL A 82 7.46 8.62 -1.99
CA VAL A 82 6.99 10.01 -1.90
C VAL A 82 6.11 10.36 -3.10
N ASP A 83 6.53 10.02 -4.32
CA ASP A 83 5.75 10.21 -5.53
C ASP A 83 4.44 9.40 -5.49
N PHE A 84 4.46 8.19 -4.91
CA PHE A 84 3.28 7.37 -4.71
C PHE A 84 2.30 8.00 -3.71
N ILE A 85 2.79 8.46 -2.56
CA ILE A 85 1.98 9.18 -1.56
C ILE A 85 1.44 10.49 -2.15
N ASN A 86 2.23 11.23 -2.93
CA ASN A 86 1.79 12.44 -3.61
C ASN A 86 0.71 12.14 -4.66
N LEU A 87 0.83 11.06 -5.43
CA LEU A 87 -0.22 10.62 -6.35
C LEU A 87 -1.50 10.32 -5.57
N LEU A 88 -1.38 9.57 -4.49
CA LEU A 88 -2.48 9.25 -3.59
C LEU A 88 -3.17 10.54 -3.08
N HIS A 89 -2.44 11.52 -2.57
CA HIS A 89 -3.04 12.79 -2.11
C HIS A 89 -3.78 13.58 -3.20
N ARG A 90 -3.52 13.31 -4.48
CA ARG A 90 -4.16 14.00 -5.63
C ARG A 90 -5.38 13.26 -6.20
N LEU A 91 -5.65 12.03 -5.74
CA LEU A 91 -6.82 11.22 -6.12
C LEU A 91 -8.03 11.56 -5.25
#